data_AF-Q1Q584-F1
#
_entry.id   AF-Q1Q584-F1
#
_cell.length_a   1.000
_cell.length_b   1.000
_cell.length_c   1.000
_cell.angle_alpha   90.00
_cell.angle_beta   90.00
_cell.angle_gamma   90.00
#
_symmetry.space_group_name_H-M   'P 1'
#
loop_
_entity.id
_entity.type
_entity.pdbx_description
1 polymer ?
#
loop_
_entity_poly.entity_id
_entity_poly.type
_entity_poly.pdbx_seq_one_letter_code
_entity_poly.pdbx_strand_id
1 'polypeptide(L)'
;MELIALVLSSLSVIGLVIAGLLLRGYLPSYVAEKGKNLASKEDLAHLTGLVESVKALHISELERLKADLLAESQTTERRRRVYEEMCFVLRVFISGHGGTPEIKELFHATYAAAWLWATDNVLVSLNHFIALQVQRAADPASVDQPTMKGAYTAIVIEMRKDVGFGGTVASGSDYQFVQF
;
A
#
# COMPACT_ATOMS: atom_id res chain seq x y z
N MET A 1 16.61 -94.89 -0.68
CA MET A 1 15.28 -94.25 -0.50
C MET A 1 15.18 -93.58 0.87
N GLU A 2 15.40 -94.31 1.97
CA GLU A 2 15.37 -93.79 3.36
C GLU A 2 16.29 -92.57 3.62
N LEU A 3 17.56 -92.62 3.20
CA LEU A 3 18.52 -91.52 3.42
C LEU A 3 18.10 -90.21 2.72
N ILE A 4 17.58 -90.33 1.50
CA ILE A 4 17.11 -89.18 0.70
C ILE A 4 15.90 -88.54 1.39
N ALA A 5 14.96 -89.36 1.90
CA ALA A 5 13.79 -88.88 2.64
C ALA A 5 14.18 -88.18 3.95
N LEU A 6 15.17 -88.70 4.69
CA LEU A 6 15.70 -88.10 5.91
C LEU A 6 16.33 -86.72 5.66
N VAL A 7 17.15 -86.60 4.60
CA VAL A 7 17.77 -85.32 4.22
C VAL A 7 16.71 -84.30 3.81
N LEU A 8 15.70 -84.71 3.05
CA LEU A 8 14.62 -83.84 2.60
C LEU A 8 13.77 -83.33 3.77
N SER A 9 13.44 -84.20 4.75
CA SER A 9 12.67 -83.80 5.93
C SER A 9 13.46 -82.85 6.83
N SER A 10 14.77 -83.11 6.99
CA SER A 10 15.68 -82.23 7.74
C SER A 10 15.77 -80.83 7.12
N LEU A 11 15.88 -80.74 5.79
CA LEU A 11 15.87 -79.47 5.05
C LEU A 11 14.54 -78.71 5.24
N SER A 12 13.43 -79.44 5.26
CA SER A 12 12.08 -78.89 5.44
C SER A 12 11.93 -78.25 6.82
N VAL A 13 12.41 -78.92 7.87
CA VAL A 13 12.41 -78.41 9.24
C VAL A 13 13.28 -77.16 9.38
N ILE A 14 14.49 -77.19 8.80
CA ILE A 14 15.39 -76.02 8.78
C ILE A 14 14.71 -74.84 8.06
N GLY A 15 14.07 -75.09 6.92
CA GLY A 15 13.30 -74.09 6.18
C GLY A 15 12.18 -73.48 7.02
N LEU A 16 11.43 -74.30 7.78
CA LEU A 16 10.37 -73.85 8.69
C LEU A 16 10.91 -73.00 9.85
N VAL A 17 12.05 -73.37 10.43
CA VAL A 17 12.70 -72.58 11.50
C VAL A 17 13.13 -71.22 10.97
N ILE A 18 13.74 -71.16 9.78
CA ILE A 18 14.15 -69.90 9.14
C ILE A 18 12.92 -69.05 8.80
N ALA A 19 11.87 -69.65 8.24
CA ALA A 19 10.62 -68.96 7.95
C ALA A 19 9.98 -68.41 9.24
N GLY A 20 9.97 -69.19 10.33
CA GLY A 20 9.48 -68.76 11.64
C GLY A 20 10.28 -67.59 12.22
N LEU A 21 11.62 -67.60 12.08
CA LEU A 21 12.49 -66.49 12.50
C LEU A 21 12.24 -65.22 11.68
N LEU A 22 12.07 -65.35 10.36
CA LEU A 22 11.76 -64.22 9.47
C LEU A 22 10.38 -63.61 9.74
N LEU A 23 9.36 -64.46 9.93
CA LEU A 23 8.00 -64.04 10.28
C LEU A 23 7.95 -63.34 11.65
N ARG A 24 8.73 -63.80 12.62
CA ARG A 24 8.72 -63.23 13.98
C ARG A 24 9.54 -61.96 14.12
N GLY A 25 10.66 -61.82 13.41
CA GLY A 25 11.59 -60.70 13.59
C GLY A 25 11.56 -59.69 12.44
N TYR A 26 11.79 -60.16 11.22
CA TYR A 26 12.07 -59.29 10.07
C TYR A 26 10.80 -58.61 9.53
N LEU A 27 9.73 -59.38 9.35
CA LEU A 27 8.46 -58.87 8.80
C LEU A 27 7.84 -57.75 9.65
N PRO A 28 7.67 -57.91 10.98
CA PRO A 28 7.12 -56.84 11.83
C PRO A 28 7.99 -55.58 11.82
N SER A 29 9.31 -55.74 11.85
CA SER A 29 10.26 -54.62 11.82
C SER A 29 10.19 -53.84 10.50
N TYR A 30 10.16 -54.55 9.36
CA TYR A 30 10.02 -53.93 8.04
C TYR A 30 8.69 -53.17 7.90
N VAL A 31 7.57 -53.76 8.34
CA VAL A 31 6.26 -53.10 8.31
C VAL A 31 6.24 -51.86 9.21
N ALA A 32 6.82 -51.93 10.40
CA ALA A 32 6.92 -50.78 11.31
C ALA A 32 7.73 -49.64 10.69
N GLU A 33 8.89 -49.94 10.10
CA GLU A 33 9.75 -48.92 9.49
C GLU A 33 9.13 -48.34 8.21
N LYS A 34 8.45 -49.16 7.42
CA LYS A 34 7.67 -48.71 6.27
C LYS A 34 6.51 -47.80 6.70
N GLY A 35 5.83 -48.11 7.80
CA GLY A 35 4.78 -47.29 8.38
C GLY A 35 5.29 -45.92 8.83
N LYS A 36 6.42 -45.88 9.56
CA LYS A 36 7.07 -44.62 9.95
C LYS A 36 7.44 -43.77 8.72
N ASN A 37 8.05 -44.39 7.71
CA ASN A 37 8.44 -43.69 6.49
C ASN A 37 7.24 -43.15 5.71
N LEU A 38 6.11 -43.84 5.74
CA LEU A 38 4.88 -43.36 5.13
C LEU A 38 4.35 -42.13 5.87
N ALA A 39 4.23 -42.21 7.20
CA ALA A 39 3.81 -41.09 8.05
C ALA A 39 4.71 -39.86 7.84
N SER A 40 6.04 -40.03 7.85
CA SER A 40 6.96 -38.92 7.61
C SER A 40 6.79 -38.27 6.23
N LYS A 41 6.45 -39.05 5.20
CA LYS A 41 6.21 -38.50 3.85
C LYS A 41 4.90 -37.71 3.81
N GLU A 42 3.86 -38.20 4.47
CA GLU A 42 2.58 -37.51 4.59
C GLU A 42 2.74 -36.19 5.37
N ASP A 43 3.50 -36.21 6.46
CA ASP A 43 3.83 -35.01 7.25
C ASP A 43 4.62 -33.98 6.43
N LEU A 44 5.64 -34.42 5.68
CA LEU A 44 6.41 -33.55 4.79
C LEU A 44 5.55 -32.96 3.68
N ALA A 45 4.64 -33.75 3.10
CA ALA A 45 3.70 -33.26 2.09
C ALA A 45 2.74 -32.22 2.69
N HIS A 46 2.21 -32.47 3.88
CA HIS A 46 1.35 -31.54 4.61
C HIS A 46 2.07 -30.23 4.95
N LEU A 47 3.29 -30.32 5.49
CA LEU A 47 4.13 -29.15 5.77
C LEU A 47 4.45 -28.36 4.51
N THR A 48 4.78 -29.03 3.42
CA THR A 48 5.04 -28.38 2.13
C THR A 48 3.79 -27.66 1.63
N GLY A 49 2.63 -28.29 1.71
CA GLY A 49 1.36 -27.67 1.36
C GLY A 49 1.04 -26.43 2.20
N LEU A 50 1.35 -26.47 3.50
CA LEU A 50 1.20 -25.33 4.40
C LEU A 50 2.17 -24.20 4.04
N VAL A 51 3.43 -24.50 3.74
CA VAL A 51 4.42 -23.50 3.33
C VAL A 51 4.01 -22.84 2.01
N GLU A 52 3.58 -23.61 1.02
CA GLU A 52 3.12 -23.07 -0.25
C GLU A 52 1.84 -22.24 -0.10
N SER A 53 0.91 -22.63 0.78
CA SER A 53 -0.30 -21.83 1.04
C SER A 53 0.02 -20.50 1.74
N VAL A 54 0.91 -20.51 2.72
CA VAL A 54 1.39 -19.30 3.39
C VAL A 54 2.12 -18.39 2.41
N LYS A 55 2.96 -18.96 1.54
CA LYS A 55 3.68 -18.21 0.51
C LYS A 55 2.72 -17.58 -0.50
N ALA A 56 1.71 -18.31 -0.95
CA ALA A 56 0.69 -17.81 -1.86
C ALA A 56 -0.11 -16.65 -1.22
N LEU A 57 -0.50 -16.80 0.05
CA LEU A 57 -1.17 -15.74 0.81
C LEU A 57 -0.27 -14.50 0.91
N HIS A 58 0.99 -14.67 1.27
CA HIS A 58 1.93 -13.56 1.42
C HIS A 58 2.17 -12.81 0.11
N ILE A 59 2.29 -13.52 -1.01
CA ILE A 59 2.39 -12.91 -2.34
C ILE A 59 1.15 -12.08 -2.64
N SER A 60 -0.05 -12.62 -2.40
CA SER A 60 -1.30 -11.91 -2.61
C SER A 60 -1.43 -10.66 -1.74
N GLU A 61 -1.04 -10.75 -0.46
CA GLU A 61 -1.05 -9.60 0.46
C GLU A 61 -0.06 -8.52 0.03
N LEU A 62 1.14 -8.90 -0.42
CA LEU A 62 2.13 -7.98 -0.95
C LEU A 62 1.67 -7.28 -2.22
N GLU A 63 1.04 -8.01 -3.14
CA GLU A 63 0.49 -7.44 -4.37
C GLU A 63 -0.63 -6.45 -4.06
N ARG A 64 -1.52 -6.78 -3.12
CA ARG A 64 -2.56 -5.87 -2.65
C ARG A 64 -1.97 -4.61 -2.03
N LEU A 65 -1.04 -4.75 -1.08
CA LEU A 65 -0.42 -3.61 -0.42
C LEU A 65 0.31 -2.70 -1.42
N LYS A 66 1.00 -3.29 -2.40
CA LYS A 66 1.64 -2.55 -3.47
C LYS A 66 0.64 -1.78 -4.33
N ALA A 67 -0.49 -2.40 -4.66
CA ALA A 67 -1.56 -1.74 -5.42
C ALA A 67 -2.15 -0.55 -4.64
N ASP A 68 -2.40 -0.72 -3.35
CA ASP A 68 -2.93 0.33 -2.47
C ASP A 68 -1.98 1.52 -2.38
N LEU A 69 -0.68 1.26 -2.14
CA LEU A 69 0.35 2.31 -2.08
C LEU A 69 0.51 3.06 -3.41
N LEU A 70 0.40 2.35 -4.55
CA LEU A 70 0.44 2.99 -5.87
C LEU A 70 -0.77 3.90 -6.09
N ALA A 71 -1.96 3.47 -5.69
CA ALA A 71 -3.18 4.27 -5.80
C ALA A 71 -3.10 5.54 -4.92
N GLU A 72 -2.60 5.41 -3.69
CA GLU A 72 -2.38 6.54 -2.78
C GLU A 72 -1.33 7.51 -3.33
N SER A 73 -0.22 6.99 -3.85
CA SER A 73 0.83 7.79 -4.49
C SER A 73 0.30 8.55 -5.71
N GLN A 74 -0.53 7.93 -6.54
CA GLN A 74 -1.15 8.58 -7.70
C GLN A 74 -2.12 9.69 -7.29
N THR A 75 -2.92 9.45 -6.25
CA THR A 75 -3.83 10.46 -5.70
C THR A 75 -3.06 11.66 -5.16
N THR A 76 -2.00 11.42 -4.38
CA THR A 76 -1.13 12.47 -3.82
C THR A 76 -0.45 13.27 -4.94
N GLU A 77 0.05 12.58 -5.97
CA GLU A 77 0.67 13.22 -7.12
C GLU A 77 -0.32 14.07 -7.90
N ARG A 78 -1.57 13.61 -8.04
CA ARG A 78 -2.63 14.40 -8.65
C ARG A 78 -2.93 15.67 -7.86
N ARG A 79 -3.00 15.59 -6.52
CA ARG A 79 -3.16 16.77 -5.64
C ARG A 79 -2.03 17.76 -5.80
N ARG A 80 -0.77 17.30 -5.85
CA ARG A 80 0.41 18.17 -6.06
C ARG A 80 0.28 19.01 -7.31
N ARG A 81 -0.11 18.40 -8.44
CA ARG A 81 -0.30 19.14 -9.70
C ARG A 81 -1.41 20.18 -9.60
N VAL A 82 -2.55 19.80 -9.01
CA VAL A 82 -3.66 20.75 -8.80
C VAL A 82 -3.22 21.93 -7.93
N TYR A 83 -2.41 21.69 -6.90
CA TYR A 83 -1.94 22.74 -6.00
C TYR A 83 -0.85 23.62 -6.58
N GLU A 84 0.04 23.06 -7.38
CA GLU A 84 1.01 23.82 -8.16
C GLU A 84 0.30 24.80 -9.10
N GLU A 85 -0.65 24.29 -9.90
CA GLU A 85 -1.49 25.11 -10.77
C GLU A 85 -2.28 26.15 -9.97
N MET A 86 -2.84 25.76 -8.82
CA MET A 86 -3.62 26.66 -7.98
C MET A 86 -2.75 27.81 -7.44
N CYS A 87 -1.53 27.52 -6.98
CA CYS A 87 -0.60 28.55 -6.52
C CYS A 87 -0.24 29.53 -7.66
N PHE A 88 -0.08 29.01 -8.88
CA PHE A 88 0.18 29.82 -10.06
C PHE A 88 -0.98 30.79 -10.36
N VAL A 89 -2.22 30.29 -10.46
CA VAL A 89 -3.38 31.13 -10.79
C VAL A 89 -3.74 32.09 -9.66
N LEU A 90 -3.55 31.69 -8.39
CA LEU A 90 -3.86 32.55 -7.25
C LEU A 90 -2.91 33.76 -7.14
N ARG A 91 -1.72 33.69 -7.75
CA ARG A 91 -0.75 34.79 -7.72
C ARG A 91 -1.30 36.10 -8.30
N VAL A 92 -2.19 36.01 -9.31
CA VAL A 92 -2.87 37.17 -9.94
C VAL A 92 -3.53 38.06 -8.89
N PHE A 93 -4.12 37.43 -7.88
CA PHE A 93 -4.88 38.13 -6.84
C PHE A 93 -4.02 38.83 -5.78
N ILE A 94 -2.77 38.42 -5.59
CA ILE A 94 -1.87 38.99 -4.57
C ILE A 94 -0.89 40.00 -5.16
N SER A 95 -0.44 39.77 -6.39
CA SER A 95 0.68 40.51 -6.97
C SER A 95 0.25 41.60 -7.96
N GLY A 96 -1.06 41.85 -8.13
CA GLY A 96 -1.58 42.84 -9.08
C GLY A 96 -1.21 42.54 -10.54
N HIS A 97 -0.78 41.31 -10.84
CA HIS A 97 -0.48 40.89 -12.20
C HIS A 97 -1.83 40.82 -12.93
N GLY A 98 -1.99 41.58 -14.02
CA GLY A 98 -3.26 41.66 -14.75
C GLY A 98 -3.75 40.27 -15.17
N GLY A 99 -5.02 39.98 -14.89
CA GLY A 99 -5.65 38.73 -15.31
C GLY A 99 -5.90 38.74 -16.81
N THR A 100 -5.16 37.93 -17.56
CA THR A 100 -5.51 37.66 -18.96
C THR A 100 -6.74 36.74 -19.02
N PRO A 101 -7.52 36.75 -20.12
CA PRO A 101 -8.64 35.82 -20.29
C PRO A 101 -8.23 34.35 -20.09
N GLU A 102 -7.03 33.98 -20.53
CA GLU A 102 -6.47 32.64 -20.41
C GLU A 102 -6.24 32.25 -18.94
N ILE A 103 -5.69 33.18 -18.12
CA ILE A 103 -5.49 32.90 -16.69
C ILE A 103 -6.83 32.78 -15.97
N LYS A 104 -7.86 33.52 -16.40
CA LYS A 104 -9.20 33.41 -15.83
C LYS A 104 -9.82 32.04 -16.13
N GLU A 105 -9.74 31.57 -17.36
CA GLU A 105 -10.21 30.23 -17.73
C GLU A 105 -9.45 29.14 -16.98
N LEU A 106 -8.12 29.27 -16.89
CA LEU A 106 -7.28 28.36 -16.12
C LEU A 106 -7.67 28.36 -14.64
N PHE A 107 -7.89 29.53 -14.03
CA PHE A 107 -8.36 29.63 -12.65
C PHE A 107 -9.66 28.85 -12.43
N HIS A 108 -10.65 29.01 -13.31
CA HIS A 108 -11.92 28.29 -13.19
C HIS A 108 -11.73 26.77 -13.31
N ALA A 109 -10.90 26.32 -14.25
CA ALA A 109 -10.59 24.90 -14.42
C ALA A 109 -9.87 24.33 -13.19
N THR A 110 -8.83 25.00 -12.69
CA THR A 110 -8.07 24.56 -11.52
C THR A 110 -8.89 24.63 -10.23
N TYR A 111 -9.78 25.61 -10.10
CA TYR A 111 -10.74 25.69 -8.99
C TYR A 111 -11.73 24.53 -8.99
N ALA A 112 -12.31 24.19 -10.14
CA ALA A 112 -13.15 22.99 -10.27
C ALA A 112 -12.37 21.71 -9.97
N ALA A 113 -11.11 21.61 -10.43
CA ALA A 113 -10.25 20.47 -10.12
C ALA A 113 -9.93 20.37 -8.62
N ALA A 114 -9.74 21.50 -7.92
CA ALA A 114 -9.54 21.51 -6.47
C ALA A 114 -10.74 20.89 -5.73
N TRP A 115 -11.97 21.15 -6.15
CA TRP A 115 -13.16 20.53 -5.57
C TRP A 115 -13.23 19.01 -5.71
N LEU A 116 -12.53 18.43 -6.69
CA LEU A 116 -12.48 16.98 -6.88
C LEU A 116 -11.33 16.32 -6.10
N TRP A 117 -10.21 17.03 -5.95
CA TRP A 117 -8.96 16.42 -5.50
C TRP A 117 -8.48 16.91 -4.13
N ALA A 118 -8.87 18.11 -3.71
CA ALA A 118 -8.39 18.72 -2.48
C ALA A 118 -9.11 18.21 -1.25
N THR A 119 -8.41 18.19 -0.11
CA THR A 119 -9.05 17.96 1.19
C THR A 119 -9.94 19.13 1.63
N ASP A 120 -10.84 18.84 2.55
CA ASP A 120 -11.77 19.82 3.12
C ASP A 120 -11.05 21.02 3.74
N ASN A 121 -9.93 20.82 4.43
CA ASN A 121 -9.17 21.92 5.03
C ASN A 121 -8.65 22.91 3.99
N VAL A 122 -8.18 22.39 2.85
CA VAL A 122 -7.74 23.21 1.71
C VAL A 122 -8.93 23.94 1.11
N LEU A 123 -10.06 23.27 0.91
CA LEU A 123 -11.27 23.87 0.35
C LEU A 123 -11.85 24.97 1.24
N VAL A 124 -11.88 24.75 2.56
CA VAL A 124 -12.32 25.77 3.53
C VAL A 124 -11.43 27.00 3.46
N SER A 125 -10.11 26.82 3.45
CA SER A 125 -9.15 27.93 3.34
C SER A 125 -9.27 28.67 2.02
N LEU A 126 -9.45 27.93 0.91
CA LEU A 126 -9.62 28.49 -0.42
C LEU A 126 -10.92 29.29 -0.53
N ASN A 127 -12.04 28.73 -0.07
CA ASN A 127 -13.34 29.40 -0.10
C ASN A 127 -13.33 30.67 0.76
N HIS A 128 -12.65 30.64 1.92
CA HIS A 128 -12.47 31.83 2.74
C HIS A 128 -11.75 32.94 1.97
N PHE A 129 -10.65 32.62 1.29
CA PHE A 129 -9.94 33.60 0.46
C PHE A 129 -10.79 34.14 -0.69
N ILE A 130 -11.55 33.29 -1.39
CA ILE A 130 -12.43 33.72 -2.47
C ILE A 130 -13.55 34.63 -1.93
N ALA A 131 -14.11 34.34 -0.77
CA ALA A 131 -15.10 35.21 -0.12
C ALA A 131 -14.52 36.61 0.16
N LEU A 132 -13.28 36.69 0.65
CA LEU A 132 -12.60 37.97 0.86
C LEU A 132 -12.33 38.71 -0.47
N GLN A 133 -12.00 38.00 -1.55
CA GLN A 133 -11.87 38.61 -2.88
C GLN A 133 -13.19 39.22 -3.37
N VAL A 134 -14.31 38.50 -3.20
CA VAL A 134 -15.64 38.99 -3.56
C VAL A 134 -16.00 40.23 -2.73
N GLN A 135 -15.72 40.21 -1.43
CA GLN A 135 -15.97 41.35 -0.54
C GLN A 135 -15.17 42.58 -0.96
N ARG A 136 -13.87 42.41 -1.23
CA ARG A 136 -12.98 43.48 -1.70
C ARG A 136 -13.36 44.01 -3.08
N ALA A 137 -13.89 43.17 -3.95
CA ALA A 137 -14.39 43.59 -5.27
C ALA A 137 -15.65 44.47 -5.16
N ALA A 138 -16.50 44.21 -4.16
CA ALA A 138 -17.67 45.04 -3.87
C ALA A 138 -17.31 46.36 -3.18
N ASP A 139 -16.35 46.31 -2.25
CA ASP A 139 -15.82 47.49 -1.55
C ASP A 139 -14.29 47.34 -1.34
N PRO A 140 -13.45 48.07 -2.09
CA PRO A 140 -11.99 47.97 -1.98
C PRO A 140 -11.41 48.30 -0.59
N ALA A 141 -12.14 49.04 0.25
CA ALA A 141 -11.72 49.38 1.61
C ALA A 141 -12.12 48.32 2.65
N SER A 142 -12.99 47.37 2.28
CA SER A 142 -13.58 46.41 3.22
C SER A 142 -12.61 45.32 3.72
N VAL A 143 -11.58 44.99 2.94
CA VAL A 143 -10.57 43.99 3.30
C VAL A 143 -9.19 44.55 3.05
N ASP A 144 -8.35 44.59 4.07
CA ASP A 144 -6.99 45.08 3.98
C ASP A 144 -6.04 44.05 3.33
N GLN A 145 -4.92 44.54 2.82
CA GLN A 145 -3.95 43.69 2.11
C GLN A 145 -3.28 42.63 3.03
N PRO A 146 -2.96 42.92 4.30
CA PRO A 146 -2.47 41.91 5.24
C PRO A 146 -3.43 40.72 5.42
N THR A 147 -4.74 40.97 5.56
CA THR A 147 -5.73 39.89 5.70
C THR A 147 -5.77 39.02 4.44
N MET A 148 -5.72 39.63 3.25
CA MET A 148 -5.68 38.89 1.97
C MET A 148 -4.44 38.01 1.84
N LYS A 149 -3.27 38.55 2.21
CA LYS A 149 -2.01 37.79 2.21
C LYS A 149 -2.06 36.66 3.24
N GLY A 150 -2.58 36.92 4.44
CA GLY A 150 -2.78 35.90 5.47
C GLY A 150 -3.66 34.74 4.98
N ALA A 151 -4.81 35.04 4.40
CA ALA A 151 -5.70 34.04 3.83
C ALA A 151 -5.02 33.23 2.70
N TYR A 152 -4.26 33.87 1.82
CA TYR A 152 -3.46 33.16 0.80
C TYR A 152 -2.45 32.20 1.44
N THR A 153 -1.68 32.66 2.43
CA THR A 153 -0.68 31.81 3.09
C THR A 153 -1.33 30.62 3.80
N ALA A 154 -2.52 30.78 4.38
CA ALA A 154 -3.28 29.71 5.00
C ALA A 154 -3.60 28.59 4.00
N ILE A 155 -4.05 28.95 2.78
CA ILE A 155 -4.27 27.98 1.69
C ILE A 155 -2.99 27.20 1.39
N VAL A 156 -1.87 27.91 1.21
CA VAL A 156 -0.58 27.28 0.86
C VAL A 156 -0.12 26.33 1.95
N ILE A 157 -0.29 26.68 3.22
CA ILE A 157 0.04 25.81 4.35
C ILE A 157 -0.84 24.56 4.36
N GLU A 158 -2.16 24.68 4.17
CA GLU A 158 -3.05 23.52 4.11
C GLU A 158 -2.74 22.62 2.91
N MET A 159 -2.47 23.18 1.74
CA MET A 159 -2.03 22.42 0.56
C MET A 159 -0.77 21.62 0.86
N ARG A 160 0.19 22.25 1.55
CA ARG A 160 1.46 21.64 1.92
C ARG A 160 1.26 20.46 2.87
N LYS A 161 0.39 20.61 3.88
CA LYS A 161 0.02 19.52 4.79
C LYS A 161 -0.58 18.34 4.03
N ASP A 162 -1.49 18.61 3.10
CA ASP A 162 -2.21 17.60 2.33
C ASP A 162 -1.30 16.83 1.35
N VAL A 163 -0.27 17.46 0.76
CA VAL A 163 0.65 16.77 -0.19
C VAL A 163 1.82 16.02 0.47
N GLY A 164 1.74 15.76 1.77
CA GLY A 164 2.68 14.92 2.51
C GLY A 164 3.54 15.65 3.54
N PHE A 165 3.28 16.94 3.83
CA PHE A 165 4.00 17.70 4.85
C PHE A 165 3.11 18.01 6.06
N GLY A 166 2.34 17.03 6.56
CA GLY A 166 1.41 17.22 7.69
C GLY A 166 2.06 17.77 8.96
N GLY A 167 3.35 17.48 9.18
CA GLY A 167 4.16 18.02 10.28
C GLY A 167 4.94 19.30 9.95
N THR A 168 4.51 20.09 8.97
CA THR A 168 5.21 21.33 8.59
C THR A 168 5.33 22.29 9.78
N VAL A 169 6.57 22.73 10.05
CA VAL A 169 6.86 23.80 11.03
C VAL A 169 6.72 25.20 10.44
N ALA A 170 6.68 25.30 9.10
CA ALA A 170 6.49 26.57 8.42
C ALA A 170 5.09 27.12 8.70
N SER A 171 5.03 28.39 9.06
CA SER A 171 3.85 29.17 9.37
C SER A 171 3.56 30.18 8.26
N GLY A 172 2.38 30.83 8.32
CA GLY A 172 2.04 31.89 7.36
C GLY A 172 3.01 33.06 7.37
N SER A 173 3.62 33.37 8.53
CA SER A 173 4.64 34.42 8.65
C SER A 173 5.97 34.09 7.98
N ASP A 174 6.27 32.81 7.74
CA ASP A 174 7.50 32.39 7.06
C ASP A 174 7.40 32.52 5.53
N TYR A 175 6.19 32.69 5.00
CA TYR A 175 5.97 32.84 3.57
C TYR A 175 6.25 34.28 3.13
N GLN A 176 7.22 34.44 2.21
CA GLN A 176 7.61 35.74 1.69
C GLN A 176 7.00 35.99 0.30
N PHE A 177 6.33 37.13 0.16
CA PHE A 177 5.84 37.61 -1.12
C PHE A 177 6.94 38.41 -1.83
N VAL A 178 7.53 37.82 -2.86
CA VAL A 178 8.61 38.44 -3.65
C VAL A 178 8.04 39.26 -4.81
N GLN A 179 8.52 40.49 -4.96
CA GLN A 179 8.26 41.38 -6.10
C GLN A 179 9.62 41.79 -6.71
N PHE A 180 9.70 41.87 -8.04
CA PHE A 180 10.90 42.27 -8.79
C PHE A 180 10.72 43.67 -9.37
#